data_AF-A0A0C2MT44-F1
#
_entry.id   AF-A0A0C2MT44-F1
#
_cell.length_a   1.000
_cell.length_b   1.000
_cell.length_c   1.000
_cell.angle_alpha   90.00
_cell.angle_beta   90.00
_cell.angle_gamma   90.00
#
_symmetry.space_group_name_H-M   'P 1'
#
loop_
_entity.id
_entity.type
_entity.pdbx_description
1 polymer ?
#
loop_
_entity_poly.entity_id
_entity_poly.type
_entity_poly.pdbx_seq_one_letter_code
_entity_poly.pdbx_strand_id
1 'polypeptide(L)'
;MGLAIDDFGAGYAGLSLLTKIQPDKVKIDREIITDIHQSGPKQAVVRSIINCCRELEIAVVAEGIERIEEWCWLESAGIKRFQGFLFATPKVNGVGDIRWPVKKSEV
;
A
#
# COMPACT_ATOMS: atom_id res chain seq x y z
N MET A 1 -8.03 5.54 -19.24
CA MET A 1 -6.57 5.32 -19.16
C MET A 1 -6.12 6.03 -17.90
N GLY A 2 -5.34 5.40 -17.01
CA GLY A 2 -4.97 5.99 -15.72
C GLY A 2 -3.46 5.93 -15.49
N LEU A 3 -2.92 6.92 -14.78
CA LEU A 3 -1.53 7.06 -14.43
C LEU A 3 -1.30 6.59 -12.98
N ALA A 4 -0.27 5.76 -12.79
CA ALA A 4 0.20 5.36 -11.47
C ALA A 4 1.65 5.76 -11.30
N ILE A 5 2.03 6.21 -10.10
CA ILE A 5 3.43 6.28 -9.69
C ILE A 5 3.74 5.02 -8.90
N ASP A 6 4.73 4.26 -9.39
CA ASP A 6 5.23 3.07 -8.71
C ASP A 6 6.37 3.42 -7.74
N ASP A 7 6.64 2.53 -6.79
CA ASP A 7 7.70 2.67 -5.78
C ASP A 7 7.67 4.03 -5.03
N PHE A 8 6.46 4.52 -4.71
CA PHE A 8 6.28 5.80 -4.05
C PHE A 8 6.84 5.75 -2.62
N GLY A 9 7.78 6.65 -2.34
CA GLY A 9 8.54 6.71 -1.10
C GLY A 9 9.92 6.06 -1.17
N ALA A 10 10.27 5.35 -2.26
CA ALA A 10 11.64 4.93 -2.53
C ALA A 10 12.40 6.05 -3.26
N GLY A 11 13.51 6.51 -2.67
CA GLY A 11 14.41 7.48 -3.29
C GLY A 11 13.75 8.84 -3.62
N TYR A 12 13.65 9.17 -4.92
CA TYR A 12 13.24 10.51 -5.41
C TYR A 12 11.72 10.71 -5.52
N ALA A 13 10.92 9.65 -5.46
CA ALA A 13 9.47 9.73 -5.59
C ALA A 13 8.80 9.99 -4.23
N GLY A 14 8.70 11.26 -3.84
CA GLY A 14 8.08 11.67 -2.57
C GLY A 14 6.94 12.68 -2.75
N LEU A 15 6.45 13.24 -1.64
CA LEU A 15 5.37 14.23 -1.62
C LEU A 15 5.64 15.46 -2.51
N SER A 16 6.92 15.83 -2.70
CA SER A 16 7.31 16.93 -3.59
C SER A 16 6.93 16.66 -5.05
N LEU A 17 6.89 15.40 -5.50
CA LEU A 17 6.47 15.03 -6.85
C LEU A 17 4.97 15.33 -7.06
N LEU A 18 4.15 15.17 -6.03
CA LEU A 18 2.70 15.43 -6.08
C LEU A 18 2.36 16.91 -6.31
N THR A 19 3.32 17.82 -6.10
CA THR A 19 3.17 19.24 -6.45
C THR A 19 3.25 19.50 -7.95
N LYS A 20 3.84 18.57 -8.72
CA LYS A 20 4.07 18.71 -10.16
C LYS A 20 3.10 17.86 -10.99
N ILE A 21 2.72 16.69 -10.46
CA ILE A 21 1.86 15.73 -11.15
C ILE A 21 0.87 15.14 -10.14
N GLN A 22 -0.40 15.05 -10.51
CA GLN A 22 -1.45 14.40 -9.72
C GLN A 22 -1.90 13.11 -10.44
N PRO A 23 -1.29 11.94 -10.12
CA PRO A 23 -1.68 10.67 -10.73
C PRO A 23 -3.04 10.19 -10.21
N ASP A 24 -3.68 9.25 -10.91
CA ASP A 24 -4.89 8.59 -10.41
C ASP A 24 -4.61 7.71 -9.18
N LYS A 25 -3.37 7.22 -9.05
CA LYS A 25 -2.94 6.43 -7.91
C LYS A 25 -1.44 6.49 -7.64
N VAL A 26 -1.06 6.19 -6.40
CA VAL A 26 0.30 5.90 -5.98
C VAL A 26 0.39 4.50 -5.37
N LYS A 27 1.50 3.81 -5.61
CA LYS A 27 1.84 2.54 -4.97
C LYS A 27 2.94 2.80 -3.95
N ILE A 28 2.67 2.62 -2.66
CA ILE A 28 3.67 2.80 -1.59
C ILE A 28 4.64 1.64 -1.65
N ASP A 29 5.93 1.97 -1.81
CA ASP A 29 7.01 1.01 -1.94
C ASP A 29 7.09 0.03 -0.77
N ARG A 30 7.43 -1.22 -1.07
CA ARG A 30 7.55 -2.30 -0.09
C ARG A 30 8.51 -1.98 1.06
N GLU A 31 9.57 -1.21 0.85
CA GLU A 31 10.55 -0.82 1.87
C GLU A 31 9.88 -0.08 3.02
N ILE A 32 8.85 0.72 2.72
CA ILE A 32 8.03 1.42 3.73
C ILE A 32 7.01 0.47 4.38
N ILE A 33 6.54 -0.54 3.65
CA ILE A 33 5.51 -1.48 4.11
C ILE A 33 6.07 -2.58 5.01
N THR A 34 7.24 -3.14 4.70
CA THR A 34 7.85 -4.23 5.46
C THR A 34 7.99 -3.86 6.93
N ASP A 35 7.45 -4.70 7.81
CA ASP A 35 7.49 -4.53 9.28
C ASP A 35 6.87 -3.20 9.80
N ILE A 36 5.97 -2.57 9.04
CA ILE A 36 5.34 -1.30 9.45
C ILE A 36 4.61 -1.38 10.80
N HIS A 37 4.04 -2.54 11.12
CA HIS A 37 3.37 -2.80 12.40
C HIS A 37 4.30 -2.64 13.62
N GLN A 38 5.63 -2.68 13.43
CA GLN A 38 6.63 -2.56 14.48
C GLN A 38 7.36 -1.20 14.48
N SER A 39 7.13 -0.34 13.48
CA SER A 39 7.95 0.86 13.25
C SER A 39 7.12 2.15 13.29
N GLY A 40 7.11 2.83 14.44
CA GLY A 40 6.49 4.14 14.60
C GLY A 40 6.89 5.18 13.52
N PRO A 41 8.17 5.26 13.11
CA PRO A 41 8.58 6.12 11.99
C PRO A 41 7.88 5.78 10.66
N LYS A 42 7.86 4.50 10.25
CA LYS A 42 7.16 4.08 9.01
C LYS A 42 5.66 4.40 9.09
N GLN A 43 5.06 4.17 10.26
CA GLN A 43 3.66 4.47 10.52
C GLN A 43 3.34 5.96 10.35
N ALA A 44 4.20 6.85 10.86
CA ALA A 44 4.03 8.29 10.72
C ALA A 44 4.14 8.75 9.24
N VAL A 45 5.12 8.21 8.51
CA VAL A 45 5.31 8.48 7.07
C VAL A 45 4.09 8.03 6.27
N VAL A 46 3.63 6.79 6.45
CA VAL A 46 2.46 6.27 5.73
C VAL A 46 1.20 7.06 6.04
N ARG A 47 0.95 7.43 7.30
CA ARG A 47 -0.19 8.31 7.64
C ARG A 47 -0.13 9.65 6.92
N SER A 48 1.07 10.23 6.80
CA SER A 48 1.28 11.50 6.10
C SER A 48 0.99 11.37 4.60
N ILE A 49 1.44 10.26 3.98
CA ILE A 49 1.16 9.92 2.59
C ILE A 49 -0.35 9.74 2.36
N ILE A 50 -1.02 8.94 3.21
CA ILE A 50 -2.47 8.68 3.11
C ILE A 50 -3.25 10.00 3.19
N ASN A 51 -2.94 10.84 4.18
CA ASN A 51 -3.63 12.11 4.34
C ASN A 51 -3.41 13.01 3.12
N CYS A 52 -2.17 13.18 2.67
CA CYS A 52 -1.87 14.00 1.49
C CYS A 52 -2.59 13.48 0.24
N CYS A 53 -2.54 12.17 -0.02
CA CYS A 53 -3.22 11.57 -1.16
C CYS A 53 -4.74 11.73 -1.06
N ARG A 54 -5.32 11.63 0.14
CA ARG A 54 -6.76 11.87 0.35
C ARG A 54 -7.15 13.30 -0.01
N GLU A 55 -6.40 14.31 0.45
CA GLU A 55 -6.68 15.72 0.13
C GLU A 55 -6.51 16.02 -1.37
N LEU A 56 -5.65 15.26 -2.06
CA LEU A 56 -5.42 15.38 -3.51
C LEU A 56 -6.33 14.44 -4.34
N GLU A 57 -7.24 13.71 -3.70
CA GLU A 57 -8.10 12.70 -4.33
C GLU A 57 -7.34 11.59 -5.10
N ILE A 58 -6.09 11.34 -4.69
CA ILE A 58 -5.22 10.30 -5.25
C ILE A 58 -5.46 9.00 -4.49
N ALA A 59 -5.66 7.91 -5.24
CA ALA A 59 -5.83 6.62 -4.59
C ALA A 59 -4.49 5.99 -4.17
N VAL A 60 -4.48 5.36 -2.99
CA VAL A 60 -3.29 4.69 -2.45
C VAL A 60 -3.41 3.18 -2.58
N VAL A 61 -2.33 2.54 -3.02
CA VAL A 61 -2.13 1.09 -2.98
C VAL A 61 -0.89 0.82 -2.12
N ALA A 62 -1.00 -0.06 -1.12
CA ALA A 62 0.18 -0.58 -0.44
C ALA A 62 0.70 -1.80 -1.22
N GLU A 63 2.00 -1.87 -1.49
CA GLU A 63 2.61 -3.02 -2.15
C GLU A 63 3.61 -3.80 -1.27
N GLY A 64 3.87 -5.04 -1.66
CA GLY A 64 4.79 -5.92 -0.93
C GLY A 64 4.25 -6.42 0.40
N ILE A 65 2.92 -6.51 0.59
CA ILE A 65 2.35 -7.09 1.82
C ILE A 65 2.65 -8.59 1.88
N GLU A 66 3.36 -9.02 2.92
CA GLU A 66 3.69 -10.43 3.13
C GLU A 66 3.11 -10.98 4.44
N ARG A 67 2.79 -10.10 5.40
CA ARG A 67 2.32 -10.50 6.74
C ARG A 67 0.93 -9.97 7.05
N ILE A 68 0.17 -10.73 7.84
CA ILE A 68 -1.18 -10.34 8.29
C ILE A 68 -1.10 -9.07 9.15
N GLU A 69 -0.06 -8.94 9.97
CA GLU A 69 0.16 -7.79 10.85
C GLU A 69 0.40 -6.49 10.06
N GLU A 70 1.11 -6.57 8.93
CA GLU A 70 1.30 -5.43 8.02
C GLU A 70 -0.03 -5.01 7.42
N TRP A 71 -0.79 -5.97 6.87
CA TRP A 71 -2.12 -5.71 6.31
C TRP A 71 -3.07 -5.11 7.35
N CYS A 72 -3.19 -5.70 8.53
CA CYS A 72 -4.07 -5.22 9.60
C CYS A 72 -3.75 -3.78 9.98
N TRP A 73 -2.46 -3.45 10.11
CA TRP A 73 -2.06 -2.09 10.44
C TRP A 73 -2.44 -1.11 9.32
N LEU A 74 -2.12 -1.45 8.06
CA LEU A 74 -2.39 -0.60 6.89
C LEU A 74 -3.90 -0.41 6.64
N GLU A 75 -4.69 -1.45 6.82
CA GLU A 75 -6.15 -1.40 6.76
C GLU A 75 -6.70 -0.47 7.84
N SER A 76 -6.22 -0.61 9.08
CA SER A 76 -6.63 0.28 10.19
C SER A 76 -6.23 1.74 9.97
N ALA A 77 -5.14 1.98 9.21
CA ALA A 77 -4.70 3.32 8.82
C ALA A 77 -5.55 3.92 7.66
N GLY A 78 -6.47 3.14 7.07
CA GLY A 78 -7.42 3.60 6.05
C GLY A 78 -7.04 3.25 4.61
N ILE A 79 -6.01 2.42 4.39
CA ILE A 79 -5.69 1.90 3.04
C ILE A 79 -6.74 0.86 2.64
N LYS A 80 -7.19 0.93 1.38
CA LYS A 80 -8.25 0.06 0.83
C LYS A 80 -7.79 -0.86 -0.29
N ARG A 81 -6.54 -0.72 -0.77
CA ARG A 81 -6.01 -1.45 -1.92
C ARG A 81 -4.64 -2.00 -1.58
N PHE A 82 -4.46 -3.29 -1.85
CA PHE A 82 -3.30 -4.04 -1.41
C PHE A 82 -2.78 -4.92 -2.53
N GLN A 83 -1.45 -5.04 -2.62
CA GLN A 83 -0.76 -5.95 -3.50
C GLN A 83 0.35 -6.65 -2.72
N GLY A 84 0.39 -7.98 -2.73
CA GLY A 84 1.45 -8.71 -2.03
C GLY A 84 1.20 -10.20 -1.96
N PHE A 85 2.25 -10.94 -1.62
CA PHE A 85 2.23 -12.41 -1.57
C PHE A 85 1.32 -12.96 -0.48
N LEU A 86 0.94 -12.13 0.50
CA LEU A 86 -0.13 -12.47 1.44
C LEU A 86 -1.43 -12.87 0.72
N PHE A 87 -1.76 -12.16 -0.37
CA PHE A 87 -3.00 -12.36 -1.12
C PHE A 87 -2.79 -13.28 -2.32
N ALA A 88 -1.81 -12.98 -3.17
CA ALA A 88 -1.54 -13.75 -4.38
C ALA A 88 -0.09 -13.54 -4.84
N THR A 89 0.49 -14.56 -5.45
CA THR A 89 1.77 -14.44 -6.16
C THR A 89 1.55 -14.14 -7.65
N PRO A 90 2.48 -13.44 -8.32
CA PRO A 90 2.44 -13.27 -9.77
C PRO A 90 2.35 -14.61 -10.49
N LYS A 91 1.46 -14.71 -11.48
CA LYS A 91 1.28 -15.92 -12.29
C LYS A 91 1.52 -15.59 -13.75
N VAL A 92 2.42 -16.35 -14.38
CA VAL A 92 2.73 -16.19 -15.80
C VAL A 92 1.51 -16.57 -16.63
N ASN A 93 1.10 -15.70 -17.54
CA ASN A 93 0.02 -15.92 -18.51
C ASN A 93 -1.32 -16.36 -17.88
N GLY A 94 -1.63 -15.92 -16.66
CA GLY A 94 -2.88 -16.28 -16.02
C GLY A 94 -3.18 -15.49 -14.76
N VAL A 95 -4.36 -15.74 -14.19
CA VAL A 95 -4.80 -15.18 -12.91
C VAL A 95 -4.50 -16.19 -11.80
N GLY A 96 -3.76 -15.75 -10.77
CA GLY A 96 -3.44 -16.55 -9.59
C GLY A 96 -4.63 -16.68 -8.65
N ASP A 97 -4.62 -17.72 -7.81
CA ASP A 97 -5.63 -17.89 -6.77
C ASP A 97 -5.45 -16.80 -5.70
N ILE A 98 -6.53 -16.08 -5.39
CA ILE A 98 -6.51 -15.01 -4.38
C ILE A 98 -6.89 -15.61 -3.03
N ARG A 99 -6.00 -15.42 -2.05
CA ARG A 99 -6.20 -15.77 -0.65
C ARG A 99 -6.68 -14.55 0.10
N TRP A 100 -7.86 -14.67 0.70
CA TRP A 100 -8.44 -13.61 1.53
C TRP A 100 -8.23 -13.94 3.01
N PRO A 101 -7.67 -13.02 3.80
CA PRO A 101 -7.65 -13.18 5.25
C PRO A 101 -9.09 -13.17 5.77
N VAL A 102 -9.46 -14.23 6.51
CA VAL A 102 -10.78 -14.36 7.14
C VAL A 102 -10.63 -14.28 8.65
N LYS A 103 -11.56 -13.60 9.32
CA LYS A 103 -11.67 -13.72 10.77
C LYS A 103 -12.00 -15.17 11.11
N LYS A 104 -11.27 -15.76 12.06
CA LYS A 104 -11.73 -17.01 12.66
C LYS A 104 -13.08 -16.74 13.33
N SER A 105 -14.12 -17.44 12.91
CA SER A 105 -15.38 -17.48 13.64
C SER A 105 -15.10 -17.99 15.04
N GLU A 106 -15.48 -17.23 16.06
CA GLU A 106 -15.51 -17.72 17.43
C GLU A 106 -16.51 -18.87 17.50
N VAL A 107 -16.03 -20.07 17.86
CA VAL A 107 -16.86 -21.22 18.25
C VAL A 107 -16.86 -21.28 19.77
#